data_AF-A0A9E5G7E7-F1
#
_entry.id   AF-A0A9E5G7E7-F1
#
_cell.length_a   1.000
_cell.length_b   1.000
_cell.length_c   1.000
_cell.angle_alpha   90.00
_cell.angle_beta   90.00
_cell.angle_gamma   90.00
#
_symmetry.space_group_name_H-M   'P 1'
#
loop_
_entity.id
_entity.type
_entity.pdbx_description
1 polymer ?
#
loop_
_entity_poly.entity_id
_entity_poly.type
_entity_poly.pdbx_seq_one_letter_code
_entity_poly.pdbx_strand_id
1 'polypeptide(L)'
;MLTLGKVFFTSDLHFGHENVIRFDHRPFATVEEMDAELIRRWNAKVGKGDLVYVLGDLIWKSRNGDAHNLIKSLNGQIVLIKGNHDRFLHNAQAKNALAGVKDYDDICVTLEDGSVRRCILSHYFMPMYNGHRYQAIHLHGHSHFTEEADIELEIAKSLNERNFSNRIFNVGCMYWNYEPVTLDEILAKQAPPAEPRYETIELKIDADLYEKAGEVFKRYGLTHEQAIILFFQETVRLGRIPFDYTEEDLLEAKRLCDEVDADGE
;
A
#
# COMPACT_ATOMS: atom_id res chain seq x y z
N MET A 1 27.19 -5.61 -18.02
CA MET A 1 26.74 -4.34 -17.43
C MET A 1 26.30 -4.64 -16.01
N LEU A 2 26.92 -4.04 -14.99
CA LEU A 2 26.35 -4.03 -13.65
C LEU A 2 25.15 -3.07 -13.72
N THR A 3 23.93 -3.61 -13.75
CA THR A 3 22.74 -2.81 -13.48
C THR A 3 22.89 -2.21 -12.09
N LEU A 4 22.88 -0.88 -11.99
CA LEU A 4 22.71 -0.20 -10.71
C LEU A 4 21.41 -0.74 -10.08
N GLY A 5 21.45 -1.12 -8.80
CA GLY A 5 20.25 -1.57 -8.10
C GLY A 5 19.17 -0.49 -8.09
N LYS A 6 17.91 -0.89 -8.22
CA LYS A 6 16.76 0.01 -8.09
C LYS A 6 16.62 0.49 -6.65
N VAL A 7 15.97 1.64 -6.46
CA VAL A 7 15.63 2.18 -5.13
C VAL A 7 14.14 1.99 -4.89
N PHE A 8 13.80 1.35 -3.77
CA PHE A 8 12.44 1.11 -3.32
C PHE A 8 12.16 1.80 -1.98
N PHE A 9 10.89 2.03 -1.71
CA PHE A 9 10.36 2.64 -0.50
C PHE A 9 9.19 1.81 0.03
N THR A 10 9.07 1.73 1.35
CA THR A 10 7.88 1.19 2.04
C THR A 10 7.89 1.67 3.48
N SER A 11 6.80 1.50 4.20
CA SER A 11 6.70 1.78 5.64
C SER A 11 5.69 0.85 6.31
N ASP A 12 5.69 0.83 7.65
CA ASP A 12 4.62 0.26 8.47
C ASP A 12 4.36 -1.22 8.18
N LEU A 13 5.42 -2.00 7.97
CA LEU A 13 5.29 -3.44 7.71
C LEU A 13 4.80 -4.18 8.95
N HIS A 14 5.21 -3.73 10.14
CA HIS A 14 4.78 -4.27 11.42
C HIS A 14 4.89 -5.81 11.49
N PHE A 15 6.02 -6.36 11.02
CA PHE A 15 6.26 -7.80 11.09
C PHE A 15 6.09 -8.32 12.52
N GLY A 16 5.35 -9.42 12.67
CA GLY A 16 5.05 -10.04 13.96
C GLY A 16 4.01 -9.29 14.80
N HIS A 17 3.24 -8.35 14.25
CA HIS A 17 2.24 -7.57 14.97
C HIS A 17 0.80 -8.06 14.76
N GLU A 18 0.35 -9.07 15.49
CA GLU A 18 -1.02 -9.62 15.36
C GLU A 18 -2.13 -8.53 15.40
N ASN A 19 -2.03 -7.56 16.30
CA ASN A 19 -3.06 -6.52 16.45
C ASN A 19 -3.13 -5.56 15.25
N VAL A 20 -2.07 -5.44 14.45
CA VAL A 20 -2.08 -4.53 13.29
C VAL A 20 -3.09 -5.00 12.24
N ILE A 21 -3.35 -6.30 12.15
CA ILE A 21 -4.31 -6.87 11.19
C ILE A 21 -5.69 -6.26 11.41
N ARG A 22 -6.15 -6.22 12.67
CA ARG A 22 -7.45 -5.66 13.03
C ARG A 22 -7.46 -4.14 12.99
N PHE A 23 -6.36 -3.51 13.40
CA PHE A 23 -6.26 -2.04 13.45
C PHE A 23 -6.27 -1.42 12.04
N ASP A 24 -5.50 -1.99 11.12
CA ASP A 24 -5.27 -1.50 9.76
C ASP A 24 -6.15 -2.22 8.72
N HIS A 25 -7.08 -3.07 9.18
CA HIS A 25 -7.96 -3.93 8.36
C HIS A 25 -7.20 -4.72 7.30
N ARG A 26 -6.04 -5.28 7.67
CA ARG A 26 -5.19 -6.01 6.71
C ARG A 26 -5.88 -7.30 6.27
N PRO A 27 -5.73 -7.70 4.99
CA PRO A 27 -6.44 -8.83 4.41
C PRO A 27 -5.75 -10.18 4.73
N PHE A 28 -5.36 -10.39 5.98
CA PHE A 28 -4.67 -11.60 6.46
C PHE A 28 -5.42 -12.18 7.66
N ALA A 29 -5.56 -13.50 7.73
CA ALA A 29 -6.27 -14.13 8.82
C ALA A 29 -5.41 -14.25 10.09
N THR A 30 -4.08 -14.30 9.94
CA THR A 30 -3.11 -14.49 11.03
C THR A 30 -1.82 -13.69 10.78
N VAL A 31 -1.07 -13.39 11.84
CA VAL A 31 0.25 -12.75 11.69
C VAL A 31 1.24 -13.63 10.93
N GLU A 32 1.18 -14.95 11.04
CA GLU A 32 2.05 -15.86 10.30
C GLU A 32 1.78 -15.80 8.79
N GLU A 33 0.51 -15.75 8.39
CA GLU A 33 0.12 -15.55 6.99
C GLU A 33 0.58 -14.18 6.47
N MET A 34 0.34 -13.12 7.26
CA MET A 34 0.79 -11.76 6.92
C MET A 34 2.30 -11.72 6.70
N ASP A 35 3.09 -12.17 7.68
CA ASP A 35 4.54 -12.12 7.63
C ASP A 35 5.08 -12.90 6.40
N ALA A 36 4.53 -14.09 6.13
CA ALA A 36 4.91 -14.89 4.97
C ALA A 36 4.59 -14.19 3.65
N GLU A 37 3.41 -13.58 3.54
CA GLU A 37 2.97 -12.90 2.32
C GLU A 37 3.73 -11.59 2.08
N LEU A 38 4.04 -10.82 3.13
CA LEU A 38 4.90 -9.64 3.06
C LEU A 38 6.30 -10.00 2.53
N ILE A 39 6.91 -11.08 3.06
CA ILE A 39 8.22 -11.57 2.57
C ILE A 39 8.11 -11.99 1.09
N ARG A 40 7.06 -12.73 0.71
CA ARG A 40 6.86 -13.20 -0.65
C ARG A 40 6.74 -12.03 -1.63
N ARG A 41 5.90 -11.04 -1.32
CA ARG A 41 5.68 -9.84 -2.13
C ARG A 41 6.93 -8.99 -2.25
N TRP A 42 7.61 -8.74 -1.13
CA TRP A 42 8.90 -8.05 -1.10
C TRP A 42 9.90 -8.74 -2.04
N ASN A 43 10.12 -10.04 -1.87
CA ASN A 43 11.15 -10.77 -2.61
C ASN A 43 10.79 -11.01 -4.08
N ALA A 44 9.51 -10.94 -4.46
CA ALA A 44 9.08 -10.98 -5.85
C ALA A 44 9.45 -9.70 -6.61
N LYS A 45 9.55 -8.57 -5.91
CA LYS A 45 9.76 -7.24 -6.52
C LYS A 45 11.17 -6.70 -6.33
N VAL A 46 11.77 -6.96 -5.17
CA VAL A 46 13.11 -6.49 -4.80
C VAL A 46 14.15 -7.56 -5.10
N GLY A 47 15.17 -7.21 -5.89
CA GLY A 47 16.34 -8.02 -6.14
C GLY A 47 17.43 -7.84 -5.08
N LYS A 48 18.38 -8.79 -5.01
CA LYS A 48 19.45 -8.77 -3.98
C LYS A 48 20.39 -7.57 -4.05
N GLY A 49 20.51 -6.93 -5.22
CA GLY A 49 21.37 -5.76 -5.43
C GLY A 49 20.66 -4.42 -5.25
N ASP A 50 19.36 -4.42 -4.98
CA ASP A 50 18.56 -3.21 -4.86
C ASP A 50 18.70 -2.58 -3.47
N LEU A 51 18.33 -1.31 -3.35
CA LEU A 51 18.31 -0.56 -2.10
C LEU A 51 16.86 -0.30 -1.69
N VAL A 52 16.51 -0.58 -0.45
CA VAL A 52 15.16 -0.34 0.08
C VAL A 52 15.22 0.56 1.29
N TYR A 53 14.51 1.67 1.23
CA TYR A 53 14.25 2.54 2.36
C TYR A 53 12.95 2.11 3.04
N VAL A 54 13.06 1.63 4.28
CA VAL A 54 11.89 1.38 5.12
C VAL A 54 11.68 2.60 6.01
N LEU A 55 10.57 3.31 5.83
CA LEU A 55 10.26 4.53 6.57
C LEU A 55 9.58 4.27 7.90
N GLY A 56 10.13 3.34 8.67
CA GLY A 56 9.75 3.08 10.06
C GLY A 56 8.82 1.89 10.21
N ASP A 57 8.73 1.44 11.45
CA ASP A 57 7.83 0.39 11.91
C ASP A 57 7.95 -0.92 11.11
N LEU A 58 9.21 -1.36 10.93
CA LEU A 58 9.53 -2.60 10.24
C LEU A 58 9.11 -3.82 11.06
N ILE A 59 9.48 -3.86 12.34
CA ILE A 59 9.27 -5.03 13.22
C ILE A 59 8.73 -4.55 14.56
N TRP A 60 7.54 -5.03 14.94
CA TRP A 60 6.82 -4.53 16.12
C TRP A 60 7.54 -4.82 17.43
N LYS A 61 7.74 -6.09 17.77
CA LYS A 61 8.51 -6.52 18.94
C LYS A 61 9.06 -7.90 18.59
N SER A 62 10.39 -8.05 18.55
CA SER A 62 11.02 -9.28 18.11
C SER A 62 10.45 -10.46 18.90
N ARG A 63 9.64 -11.29 18.25
CA ARG A 63 8.84 -12.32 18.91
C ARG A 63 9.72 -13.32 19.66
N ASN A 64 10.99 -13.51 19.24
CA ASN A 64 12.00 -14.34 19.92
C ASN A 64 13.49 -13.91 19.66
N GLY A 65 13.75 -12.67 19.21
CA GLY A 65 15.09 -12.26 18.74
C GLY A 65 15.38 -12.53 17.25
N ASP A 66 14.39 -13.05 16.52
CA ASP A 66 14.50 -13.40 15.09
C ASP A 66 14.57 -12.23 14.10
N ALA A 67 14.58 -10.98 14.58
CA ALA A 67 14.66 -9.80 13.72
C ALA A 67 15.86 -9.86 12.75
N HIS A 68 17.00 -10.39 13.20
CA HIS A 68 18.16 -10.62 12.34
C HIS A 68 17.84 -11.55 11.16
N ASN A 69 17.22 -12.70 11.44
CA ASN A 69 16.87 -13.70 10.43
C ASN A 69 15.81 -13.17 9.47
N LEU A 70 14.81 -12.46 9.99
CA LEU A 70 13.78 -11.80 9.18
C LEU A 70 14.41 -10.79 8.21
N ILE A 71 15.25 -9.87 8.71
CA ILE A 71 15.94 -8.89 7.85
C ILE A 71 16.79 -9.59 6.78
N LYS A 72 17.47 -10.68 7.13
CA LYS A 72 18.27 -11.47 6.18
C LYS A 72 17.45 -12.24 5.15
N SER A 73 16.17 -12.50 5.42
CA SER A 73 15.26 -13.17 4.48
C SER A 73 14.70 -12.24 3.41
N LEU A 74 14.80 -10.91 3.62
CA LEU A 74 14.37 -9.89 2.68
C LEU A 74 15.49 -9.57 1.69
N ASN A 75 15.18 -9.54 0.40
CA ASN A 75 16.11 -9.14 -0.65
C ASN A 75 16.45 -7.65 -0.55
N GLY A 76 17.63 -7.29 -1.05
CA GLY A 76 18.10 -5.91 -1.12
C GLY A 76 18.85 -5.45 0.14
N GLN A 77 19.40 -4.26 0.04
CA GLN A 77 20.05 -3.56 1.14
C GLN A 77 19.02 -2.68 1.82
N ILE A 78 18.79 -2.88 3.12
CA ILE A 78 17.72 -2.16 3.83
C ILE A 78 18.32 -1.00 4.63
N VAL A 79 17.88 0.22 4.31
CA VAL A 79 18.10 1.41 5.14
C VAL A 79 16.81 1.71 5.87
N LEU A 80 16.85 1.70 7.20
CA LEU A 80 15.70 2.03 8.03
C LEU A 80 15.71 3.51 8.41
N ILE A 81 14.64 4.24 8.09
CA ILE A 81 14.32 5.51 8.72
C ILE A 81 13.44 5.20 9.92
N LYS A 82 13.94 5.43 11.13
CA LYS A 82 13.41 4.87 12.36
C LYS A 82 11.99 5.38 12.68
N GLY A 83 11.07 4.45 12.90
CA GLY A 83 9.73 4.69 13.45
C GLY A 83 9.66 4.50 14.97
N ASN A 84 8.49 4.78 15.56
CA ASN A 84 8.27 4.66 17.00
C ASN A 84 8.21 3.21 17.50
N HIS A 85 7.92 2.25 16.62
CA HIS A 85 7.80 0.84 16.97
C HIS A 85 9.04 0.00 16.70
N ASP A 86 10.11 0.58 16.12
CA ASP A 86 11.37 -0.12 15.80
C ASP A 86 12.27 -0.42 17.02
N ARG A 87 11.70 -1.00 18.07
CA ARG A 87 12.41 -1.35 19.32
C ARG A 87 13.41 -2.49 19.13
N PHE A 88 13.30 -3.27 18.06
CA PHE A 88 14.23 -4.35 17.74
C PHE A 88 15.68 -3.85 17.54
N LEU A 89 15.87 -2.55 17.28
CA LEU A 89 17.18 -1.90 17.15
C LEU A 89 18.07 -2.00 18.40
N HIS A 90 17.50 -2.35 19.57
CA HIS A 90 18.27 -2.68 20.76
C HIS A 90 19.09 -3.98 20.61
N ASN A 91 18.71 -4.87 19.68
CA ASN A 91 19.49 -6.06 19.33
C ASN A 91 20.57 -5.69 18.30
N ALA A 92 21.84 -5.82 18.70
CA ALA A 92 22.98 -5.49 17.83
C ALA A 92 23.05 -6.34 16.55
N GLN A 93 22.68 -7.62 16.58
CA GLN A 93 22.69 -8.47 15.40
C GLN A 93 21.63 -8.02 14.39
N ALA A 94 20.44 -7.63 14.86
CA ALA A 94 19.39 -7.12 14.00
C ALA A 94 19.79 -5.76 13.40
N LYS A 95 20.33 -4.84 14.23
CA LYS A 95 20.83 -3.55 13.75
C LYS A 95 21.95 -3.72 12.71
N ASN A 96 22.87 -4.66 12.91
CA ASN A 96 23.98 -4.94 11.98
C ASN A 96 23.53 -5.66 10.69
N ALA A 97 22.30 -6.17 10.63
CA ALA A 97 21.75 -6.74 9.40
C ALA A 97 21.25 -5.66 8.43
N LEU A 98 20.96 -4.46 8.92
CA LEU A 98 20.57 -3.29 8.12
C LEU A 98 21.80 -2.64 7.47
N ALA A 99 21.64 -2.11 6.27
CA ALA A 99 22.65 -1.31 5.58
C ALA A 99 22.81 0.08 6.22
N GLY A 100 21.77 0.59 6.87
CA GLY A 100 21.82 1.83 7.62
C GLY A 100 20.60 2.03 8.50
N VAL A 101 20.74 2.86 9.54
CA VAL A 101 19.65 3.34 10.38
C VAL A 101 19.79 4.84 10.52
N LYS A 102 18.72 5.57 10.23
CA LYS A 102 18.67 7.04 10.31
C LYS A 102 17.37 7.46 10.95
N ASP A 103 17.32 8.65 11.55
CA ASP A 103 16.04 9.23 12.01
C ASP A 103 15.35 10.03 10.88
N TYR A 104 16.12 10.42 9.86
CA TYR A 104 15.73 11.24 8.72
C TYR A 104 16.75 11.06 7.60
N ASP A 105 16.35 11.21 6.33
CA ASP A 105 17.29 11.24 5.21
C ASP A 105 16.87 12.21 4.10
N ASP A 106 17.85 12.69 3.35
CA ASP A 106 17.70 13.61 2.22
C ASP A 106 18.53 13.06 1.06
N ILE A 107 17.84 12.48 0.08
CA ILE A 107 18.45 11.67 -0.97
C ILE A 107 18.08 12.16 -2.35
N CYS A 108 18.87 11.77 -3.34
CA CYS A 108 18.53 11.93 -4.75
C CYS A 108 18.24 10.57 -5.38
N VAL A 109 17.10 10.44 -6.05
CA VAL A 109 16.66 9.23 -6.74
C VAL A 109 16.67 9.52 -8.24
N THR A 110 17.30 8.64 -9.02
CA THR A 110 17.25 8.70 -10.48
C THR A 110 16.09 7.86 -10.97
N LEU A 111 15.18 8.46 -11.72
CA LEU A 111 14.01 7.81 -12.33
C LEU A 111 14.41 7.03 -13.58
N GLU A 112 13.48 6.23 -14.11
CA GLU A 112 13.73 5.43 -15.33
C GLU A 112 13.94 6.29 -16.57
N ASP A 113 13.40 7.51 -16.59
CA ASP A 113 13.63 8.51 -17.64
C ASP A 113 14.99 9.25 -17.53
N GLY A 114 15.79 8.92 -16.50
CA GLY A 114 17.09 9.52 -16.22
C GLY A 114 17.03 10.85 -15.47
N SER A 115 15.84 11.39 -15.18
CA SER A 115 15.68 12.58 -14.36
C SER A 115 15.97 12.27 -12.88
N VAL A 116 16.44 13.28 -12.15
CA VAL A 116 16.78 13.14 -10.73
C VAL A 116 15.77 13.90 -9.88
N ARG A 117 15.24 13.25 -8.86
CA ARG A 117 14.33 13.83 -7.88
C ARG A 117 14.96 13.79 -6.50
N ARG A 118 14.83 14.89 -5.77
CA ARG A 118 15.22 14.97 -4.36
C ARG A 118 14.08 14.47 -3.48
N CYS A 119 14.38 13.55 -2.58
CA CYS A 119 13.42 12.94 -1.66
C CYS A 119 13.84 13.16 -0.21
N ILE A 120 12.89 13.64 0.59
CA ILE A 120 12.97 13.78 2.02
C ILE A 120 12.25 12.61 2.68
N LEU A 121 12.97 11.84 3.48
CA LEU A 121 12.50 10.61 4.09
C LEU A 121 12.37 10.80 5.60
N SER A 122 11.18 10.52 6.13
CA SER A 122 10.88 10.49 7.57
C SER A 122 9.77 9.46 7.79
N HIS A 123 9.72 8.84 8.96
CA HIS A 123 8.55 8.02 9.31
C HIS A 123 7.28 8.88 9.44
N TYR A 124 7.41 10.04 10.08
CA TYR A 124 6.30 10.95 10.35
C TYR A 124 6.08 11.94 9.20
N PHE A 125 4.81 12.30 9.00
CA PHE A 125 4.41 13.41 8.16
C PHE A 125 5.03 14.73 8.62
N MET A 126 5.60 15.47 7.68
CA MET A 126 6.09 16.83 7.89
C MET A 126 5.44 17.77 6.88
N PRO A 127 4.58 18.72 7.31
CA PRO A 127 3.92 19.64 6.38
C PRO A 127 4.88 20.65 5.76
N MET A 128 6.04 20.86 6.39
CA MET A 128 7.10 21.72 5.88
C MET A 128 8.43 20.99 6.07
N TYR A 129 9.14 20.77 4.97
CA TYR A 129 10.34 19.96 4.95
C TYR A 129 11.44 20.62 4.11
N ASN A 130 12.68 20.16 4.25
CA ASN A 130 13.80 20.74 3.51
C ASN A 130 13.55 20.66 1.99
N GLY A 131 13.67 21.78 1.29
CA GLY A 131 13.45 21.81 -0.15
C GLY A 131 12.00 21.71 -0.61
N HIS A 132 10.98 21.79 0.27
CA HIS A 132 9.56 21.75 -0.14
C HIS A 132 9.20 22.85 -1.17
N ARG A 133 9.77 24.06 -1.02
CA ARG A 133 9.63 25.16 -2.00
C ARG A 133 10.41 24.98 -3.31
N TYR A 134 11.26 23.95 -3.37
CA TYR A 134 12.14 23.65 -4.51
C TYR A 134 11.87 22.24 -5.05
N GLN A 135 10.59 21.84 -5.06
CA GLN A 135 10.08 20.60 -5.66
C GLN A 135 10.62 19.30 -5.06
N ALA A 136 11.21 19.33 -3.85
CA ALA A 136 11.55 18.12 -3.13
C ALA A 136 10.26 17.33 -2.82
N ILE A 137 10.38 16.00 -2.86
CA ILE A 137 9.30 15.08 -2.55
C ILE A 137 9.49 14.61 -1.12
N HIS A 138 8.45 14.60 -0.30
CA HIS A 138 8.48 13.98 1.01
C HIS A 138 7.79 12.63 0.97
N LEU A 139 8.50 11.59 1.40
CA LEU A 139 7.94 10.26 1.61
C LEU A 139 7.83 10.00 3.12
N HIS A 140 6.68 9.48 3.56
CA HIS A 140 6.44 9.13 4.97
C HIS A 140 5.56 7.88 5.13
N GLY A 141 5.30 7.48 6.38
CA GLY A 141 4.38 6.40 6.75
C GLY A 141 3.53 6.81 7.95
N HIS A 142 3.50 5.96 8.97
CA HIS A 142 2.95 6.18 10.31
C HIS A 142 1.42 6.19 10.42
N SER A 143 0.73 6.87 9.52
CA SER A 143 -0.65 7.31 9.78
C SER A 143 -1.71 6.25 9.47
N HIS A 144 -1.31 5.14 8.81
CA HIS A 144 -2.19 4.04 8.41
C HIS A 144 -3.47 4.56 7.71
N PHE A 145 -4.60 3.84 7.80
CA PHE A 145 -5.93 4.32 7.40
C PHE A 145 -6.68 4.95 8.61
N THR A 146 -6.05 5.92 9.28
CA THR A 146 -6.65 6.63 10.42
C THR A 146 -7.04 8.06 10.04
N GLU A 147 -7.77 8.75 10.93
CA GLU A 147 -8.11 10.18 10.80
C GLU A 147 -6.86 11.07 10.60
N GLU A 148 -5.70 10.66 11.12
CA GLU A 148 -4.46 11.41 10.90
C GLU A 148 -4.10 11.47 9.40
N ALA A 149 -4.32 10.39 8.65
CA ALA A 149 -4.07 10.37 7.21
C ALA A 149 -4.98 11.33 6.44
N ASP A 150 -6.24 11.48 6.86
CA ASP A 150 -7.18 12.43 6.26
C ASP A 150 -6.72 13.87 6.53
N ILE A 151 -6.33 14.17 7.76
CA ILE A 151 -5.81 15.49 8.16
C ILE A 151 -4.53 15.84 7.38
N GLU A 152 -3.64 14.87 7.15
CA GLU A 152 -2.42 15.06 6.36
C GLU A 152 -2.73 15.50 4.93
N LEU A 153 -3.73 14.87 4.30
CA LEU A 153 -4.20 15.24 2.96
C LEU A 153 -4.78 16.65 2.94
N GLU A 154 -5.59 17.02 3.94
CA GLU A 154 -6.14 18.37 4.08
C GLU A 154 -5.04 19.44 4.23
N ILE A 155 -4.04 19.18 5.08
CA ILE A 155 -2.91 20.08 5.28
C ILE A 155 -2.10 20.21 3.98
N ALA A 156 -1.80 19.10 3.32
CA ALA A 156 -1.06 19.12 2.05
C ALA A 156 -1.81 19.91 0.97
N LYS A 157 -3.13 19.71 0.86
CA LYS A 157 -3.99 20.46 -0.06
C LYS A 157 -3.99 21.96 0.24
N SER A 158 -4.20 22.34 1.50
CA SER A 158 -4.20 23.74 1.95
C SER A 158 -2.88 24.45 1.64
N LEU A 159 -1.74 23.76 1.81
CA LEU A 159 -0.43 24.31 1.49
C LEU A 159 -0.22 24.45 -0.02
N ASN A 160 -0.71 23.50 -0.82
CA ASN A 160 -0.65 23.55 -2.28
C ASN A 160 -1.49 24.69 -2.87
N GLU A 161 -2.70 24.93 -2.35
CA GLU A 161 -3.54 26.07 -2.72
C GLU A 161 -2.86 27.42 -2.43
N ARG A 162 -1.88 27.43 -1.51
CA ARG A 162 -1.07 28.60 -1.15
C ARG A 162 0.29 28.63 -1.88
N ASN A 163 0.46 27.86 -2.96
CA ASN A 163 1.66 27.79 -3.78
C ASN A 163 2.93 27.28 -3.06
N PHE A 164 2.80 26.46 -2.01
CA PHE A 164 3.97 25.82 -1.39
C PHE A 164 4.50 24.61 -2.19
N SER A 165 3.72 24.10 -3.16
CA SER A 165 4.07 22.99 -4.06
C SER A 165 4.59 21.75 -3.32
N ASN A 166 3.92 21.40 -2.23
CA ASN A 166 4.16 20.23 -1.41
C ASN A 166 3.81 18.95 -2.19
N ARG A 167 4.79 18.06 -2.28
CA ARG A 167 4.64 16.72 -2.87
C ARG A 167 4.92 15.71 -1.77
N ILE A 168 3.88 15.32 -1.05
CA ILE A 168 3.98 14.44 0.12
C ILE A 168 3.25 13.14 -0.22
N PHE A 169 3.91 12.01 0.02
CA PHE A 169 3.35 10.68 -0.27
C PHE A 169 3.54 9.74 0.90
N ASN A 170 2.45 9.08 1.30
CA ASN A 170 2.47 8.00 2.26
C ASN A 170 2.87 6.69 1.54
N VAL A 171 3.96 6.08 1.99
CA VAL A 171 4.50 4.80 1.49
C VAL A 171 4.25 3.64 2.46
N GLY A 172 3.33 3.82 3.41
CA GLY A 172 2.80 2.73 4.24
C GLY A 172 2.33 1.56 3.38
N CYS A 173 2.72 0.35 3.75
CA CYS A 173 2.55 -0.83 2.90
C CYS A 173 1.09 -1.10 2.47
N MET A 174 0.11 -0.72 3.30
CA MET A 174 -1.32 -0.83 3.01
C MET A 174 -1.77 -0.01 1.78
N TYR A 175 -1.09 1.10 1.48
CA TYR A 175 -1.38 1.92 0.29
C TYR A 175 -0.86 1.31 -1.02
N TRP A 176 -0.01 0.28 -0.92
CA TRP A 176 0.82 -0.20 -2.04
C TRP A 176 0.76 -1.72 -2.18
N ASN A 177 -0.41 -2.31 -1.92
CA ASN A 177 -0.63 -3.77 -2.05
C ASN A 177 0.38 -4.60 -1.23
N TYR A 178 0.87 -4.02 -0.13
CA TYR A 178 1.90 -4.59 0.73
C TYR A 178 3.22 -4.93 0.01
N GLU A 179 3.56 -4.15 -1.02
CA GLU A 179 4.79 -4.27 -1.80
C GLU A 179 5.67 -3.03 -1.62
N PRO A 180 7.01 -3.16 -1.65
CA PRO A 180 7.90 -2.02 -1.83
C PRO A 180 7.65 -1.32 -3.17
N VAL A 181 7.81 -0.01 -3.22
CA VAL A 181 7.50 0.80 -4.41
C VAL A 181 8.65 1.67 -4.85
N THR A 182 8.83 1.84 -6.16
CA THR A 182 9.80 2.79 -6.72
C THR A 182 9.25 4.21 -6.72
N LEU A 183 10.13 5.19 -6.89
CA LEU A 183 9.66 6.58 -7.05
C LEU A 183 8.86 6.76 -8.34
N ASP A 184 9.19 6.06 -9.41
CA ASP A 184 8.41 6.06 -10.66
C ASP A 184 6.96 5.59 -10.42
N GLU A 185 6.76 4.50 -9.67
CA GLU A 185 5.43 4.00 -9.30
C GLU A 185 4.66 5.00 -8.42
N ILE A 186 5.34 5.62 -7.45
CA ILE A 186 4.74 6.64 -6.58
C ILE A 186 4.23 7.82 -7.41
N LEU A 187 5.06 8.30 -8.34
CA LEU A 187 4.72 9.42 -9.19
C LEU A 187 3.69 9.07 -10.26
N ALA A 188 3.65 7.84 -10.74
CA ALA A 188 2.65 7.38 -11.70
C ALA A 188 1.26 7.27 -11.08
N LYS A 189 1.14 6.79 -9.83
CA LYS A 189 -0.13 6.75 -9.09
C LYS A 189 -0.73 8.15 -8.84
N GLN A 190 0.12 9.18 -8.84
CA GLN A 190 -0.21 10.57 -8.50
C GLN A 190 -0.10 11.54 -9.68
N ALA A 191 0.34 11.07 -10.85
CA ALA A 191 -0.04 11.74 -12.09
C ALA A 191 -1.57 11.80 -12.06
N PRO A 192 -2.19 12.96 -12.29
CA PRO A 192 -3.64 12.98 -12.39
C PRO A 192 -4.00 11.90 -13.41
N PRO A 193 -4.82 10.88 -13.06
CA PRO A 193 -5.64 10.31 -14.11
C PRO A 193 -6.32 11.51 -14.79
N ALA A 194 -6.54 11.45 -16.09
CA ALA A 194 -7.32 12.48 -16.78
C ALA A 194 -8.69 12.59 -16.09
N GLU A 195 -8.81 13.48 -15.07
CA GLU A 195 -9.82 13.42 -14.02
C GLU A 195 -9.93 12.01 -13.35
N PRO A 196 -10.51 11.86 -12.15
CA PRO A 196 -10.93 10.53 -11.73
C PRO A 196 -11.93 10.02 -12.78
N ARG A 197 -11.47 9.12 -13.63
CA ARG A 197 -12.32 8.45 -14.61
C ARG A 197 -13.14 7.42 -13.86
N TYR A 198 -14.26 7.88 -13.33
CA TYR A 198 -15.34 7.01 -12.89
C TYR A 198 -16.00 6.43 -14.13
N GLU A 199 -16.09 5.11 -14.19
CA GLU A 199 -16.98 4.46 -15.14
C GLU A 199 -18.28 4.17 -14.39
N THR A 200 -19.39 4.68 -14.91
CA THR A 200 -20.71 4.38 -14.37
C THR A 200 -21.15 3.02 -14.88
N ILE A 201 -21.46 2.10 -13.97
CA ILE A 201 -22.07 0.81 -14.30
C ILE A 201 -23.54 0.89 -13.91
N GLU A 202 -24.43 0.73 -14.89
CA GLU A 202 -25.87 0.59 -14.62
C GLU A 202 -26.20 -0.91 -14.53
N LEU A 203 -26.65 -1.35 -13.35
CA LEU A 203 -27.00 -2.74 -13.09
C LEU A 203 -28.52 -2.89 -13.01
N LYS A 204 -29.09 -3.73 -13.88
CA LYS A 204 -30.49 -4.19 -13.74
C LYS A 204 -30.50 -5.43 -12.87
N ILE A 205 -31.05 -5.32 -11.68
CA ILE A 205 -31.15 -6.41 -10.70
C ILE A 205 -32.62 -6.58 -10.36
N ASP A 206 -33.08 -7.84 -10.28
CA ASP A 206 -34.41 -8.14 -9.76
C ASP A 206 -34.62 -7.53 -8.37
N ALA A 207 -35.79 -6.92 -8.14
CA ALA A 207 -36.03 -6.15 -6.91
C ALA A 207 -36.00 -7.01 -5.64
N ASP A 208 -36.50 -8.24 -5.71
CA ASP A 208 -36.49 -9.19 -4.59
C ASP A 208 -35.06 -9.69 -4.33
N LEU A 209 -34.27 -9.93 -5.38
CA LEU A 209 -32.85 -10.22 -5.24
C LEU A 209 -32.07 -9.06 -4.62
N TYR A 210 -32.33 -7.82 -5.05
CA TYR A 210 -31.70 -6.63 -4.50
C TYR A 210 -31.99 -6.49 -2.99
N GLU A 211 -33.25 -6.65 -2.57
CA GLU A 211 -33.63 -6.55 -1.17
C GLU A 211 -32.96 -7.65 -0.32
N LYS A 212 -33.01 -8.91 -0.77
CA LYS A 212 -32.39 -10.05 -0.09
C LYS A 212 -30.88 -9.91 0.04
N ALA A 213 -30.20 -9.47 -1.03
CA ALA A 213 -28.76 -9.19 -0.98
C ALA A 213 -28.44 -8.10 0.06
N GLY A 214 -29.28 -7.07 0.13
CA GLY A 214 -29.16 -5.99 1.12
C GLY A 214 -29.22 -6.48 2.57
N GLU A 215 -30.11 -7.42 2.88
CA GLU A 215 -30.18 -8.03 4.21
C GLU A 215 -28.89 -8.77 4.57
N VAL A 216 -28.28 -9.45 3.60
CA VAL A 216 -27.00 -10.13 3.78
C VAL A 216 -25.88 -9.12 4.01
N PHE A 217 -25.73 -8.12 3.14
CA PHE A 217 -24.69 -7.09 3.26
C PHE A 217 -24.78 -6.33 4.58
N LYS A 218 -25.99 -6.05 5.07
CA LYS A 218 -26.22 -5.40 6.36
C LYS A 218 -25.68 -6.20 7.54
N ARG A 219 -25.69 -7.53 7.49
CA ARG A 219 -25.07 -8.38 8.53
C ARG A 219 -23.56 -8.17 8.65
N TYR A 220 -22.93 -7.70 7.57
CA TYR A 220 -21.52 -7.35 7.49
C TYR A 220 -21.28 -5.84 7.57
N GLY A 221 -22.32 -5.03 7.84
CA GLY A 221 -22.21 -3.57 7.95
C GLY A 221 -22.01 -2.84 6.61
N LEU A 222 -22.36 -3.47 5.49
CA LEU A 222 -22.15 -2.91 4.14
C LEU A 222 -23.46 -2.44 3.51
N THR A 223 -23.39 -1.38 2.71
CA THR A 223 -24.43 -1.01 1.72
C THR A 223 -24.25 -1.83 0.44
N HIS A 224 -25.25 -1.82 -0.46
CA HIS A 224 -25.14 -2.43 -1.79
C HIS A 224 -23.96 -1.86 -2.58
N GLU A 225 -23.79 -0.55 -2.58
CA GLU A 225 -22.70 0.13 -3.28
C GLU A 225 -21.34 -0.31 -2.74
N GLN A 226 -21.18 -0.34 -1.41
CA GLN A 226 -19.94 -0.78 -0.77
C GLN A 226 -19.63 -2.25 -1.06
N ALA A 227 -20.66 -3.12 -1.09
CA ALA A 227 -20.47 -4.52 -1.43
C ALA A 227 -20.02 -4.72 -2.88
N ILE A 228 -20.57 -3.95 -3.83
CA ILE A 228 -20.17 -3.99 -5.25
C ILE A 228 -18.74 -3.46 -5.42
N ILE A 229 -18.40 -2.34 -4.77
CA ILE A 229 -17.04 -1.81 -4.80
C ILE A 229 -16.04 -2.83 -4.23
N LEU A 230 -16.38 -3.45 -3.09
CA LEU A 230 -15.55 -4.48 -2.46
C LEU A 230 -15.37 -5.70 -3.36
N PHE A 231 -16.42 -6.12 -4.08
CA PHE A 231 -16.32 -7.19 -5.06
C PHE A 231 -15.26 -6.91 -6.12
N PHE A 232 -15.24 -5.71 -6.70
CA PHE A 232 -14.23 -5.33 -7.69
C PHE A 232 -12.82 -5.26 -7.08
N GLN A 233 -12.69 -4.66 -5.89
CA GLN A 233 -11.43 -4.58 -5.16
C GLN A 233 -10.84 -5.97 -4.89
N GLU A 234 -11.65 -6.91 -4.41
CA GLU A 234 -11.22 -8.27 -4.09
C GLU A 234 -10.94 -9.08 -5.35
N THR A 235 -11.68 -8.87 -6.43
CA THR A 235 -11.39 -9.51 -7.73
C THR A 235 -9.98 -9.14 -8.19
N VAL A 236 -9.62 -7.86 -8.12
CA VAL A 236 -8.28 -7.37 -8.46
C VAL A 236 -7.24 -7.92 -7.50
N ARG A 237 -7.50 -7.86 -6.18
CA ARG A 237 -6.57 -8.32 -5.14
C ARG A 237 -6.24 -9.81 -5.26
N LEU A 238 -7.22 -10.63 -5.62
CA LEU A 238 -7.10 -12.08 -5.71
C LEU A 238 -6.69 -12.59 -7.10
N GLY A 239 -6.87 -11.77 -8.15
CA GLY A 239 -6.70 -12.21 -9.54
C GLY A 239 -7.76 -13.23 -9.99
N ARG A 240 -8.89 -13.30 -9.28
CA ARG A 240 -10.04 -14.19 -9.55
C ARG A 240 -11.31 -13.62 -8.93
N ILE A 241 -12.47 -14.09 -9.34
CA ILE A 241 -13.76 -13.75 -8.71
C ILE A 241 -13.75 -14.20 -7.22
N PRO A 242 -14.16 -13.34 -6.27
CA PRO A 242 -13.98 -13.55 -4.82
C PRO A 242 -15.05 -14.45 -4.16
N PHE A 243 -15.82 -15.21 -4.93
CA PHE A 243 -16.74 -16.22 -4.43
C PHE A 243 -16.56 -17.53 -5.20
N ASP A 244 -16.98 -18.63 -4.61
CA ASP A 244 -16.99 -19.92 -5.27
C ASP A 244 -18.14 -19.98 -6.28
N TYR A 245 -17.86 -20.50 -7.47
CA TYR A 245 -18.81 -20.66 -8.55
C TYR A 245 -18.54 -21.96 -9.30
N THR A 246 -19.57 -22.50 -9.92
CA THR A 246 -19.50 -23.66 -10.81
C THR A 246 -19.43 -23.21 -12.27
N GLU A 247 -19.11 -24.14 -13.18
CA GLU A 247 -19.23 -23.86 -14.62
C GLU A 247 -20.67 -23.54 -15.02
N GLU A 248 -21.65 -24.14 -14.35
CA GLU A 248 -23.08 -23.87 -14.59
C GLU A 248 -23.46 -22.44 -14.20
N ASP A 249 -22.97 -21.93 -13.06
CA ASP A 249 -23.19 -20.55 -12.63
C ASP A 249 -22.66 -19.54 -13.66
N LEU A 250 -21.48 -19.82 -14.25
CA LEU A 250 -20.91 -18.97 -15.30
C LEU A 250 -21.68 -19.04 -16.62
N LEU A 251 -22.21 -20.22 -16.97
CA LEU A 251 -23.03 -20.38 -18.17
C LEU A 251 -24.37 -19.66 -18.01
N GLU A 252 -24.98 -19.73 -16.83
CA GLU A 252 -26.21 -19.02 -16.52
C GLU A 252 -25.99 -17.50 -16.54
N ALA A 253 -24.92 -17.01 -15.90
CA ALA A 253 -24.58 -15.60 -15.93
C ALA A 253 -24.40 -15.07 -17.37
N LYS A 254 -23.74 -15.85 -18.25
CA LYS A 254 -23.61 -15.50 -19.67
C LYS A 254 -24.96 -15.46 -20.39
N ARG A 255 -25.83 -16.45 -20.15
CA ARG A 255 -27.18 -16.49 -20.75
C ARG A 255 -28.00 -15.26 -20.35
N LEU A 256 -27.98 -14.91 -19.06
CA LEU A 256 -28.68 -13.74 -18.54
C LEU A 256 -28.16 -12.43 -19.14
N CYS A 257 -26.84 -12.31 -19.37
CA CYS A 257 -26.29 -11.17 -20.10
C CYS A 257 -26.80 -11.11 -21.54
N ASP A 258 -26.84 -12.24 -22.25
CA ASP A 258 -27.31 -12.31 -23.64
C ASP A 258 -28.82 -12.01 -23.78
N GLU A 259 -29.64 -12.37 -22.78
CA GLU A 259 -31.08 -12.07 -22.73
C GLU A 259 -31.36 -10.58 -22.48
N VAL A 260 -30.57 -9.93 -21.63
CA VAL A 260 -30.68 -8.48 -21.37
C VAL A 260 -30.36 -7.65 -22.62
N ASP A 261 -29.45 -8.13 -23.47
CA ASP A 261 -29.12 -7.49 -24.74
C ASP A 261 -30.21 -7.72 -25.82
N ALA A 262 -31.01 -8.78 -25.70
CA ALA A 262 -32.09 -9.11 -26.63
C ALA A 262 -33.39 -8.33 -26.37
N ASP A 263 -33.66 -7.94 -25.12
CA ASP A 263 -34.84 -7.17 -24.70
C ASP A 263 -34.62 -5.63 -24.76
N GLY A 264 -33.50 -5.19 -25.34
CA GLY A 264 -33.06 -3.80 -25.42
C GLY A 264 -33.45 -3.01 -26.69
N GLU A 265 -34.64 -3.22 -27.26
CA GLU A 265 -35.31 -2.29 -28.20
C GLU A 265 -36.42 -1.46 -27.53
#